data_AF-Q98TU1-F1
#
_entry.id   AF-Q98TU1-F1
#
_cell.length_a   1.000
_cell.length_b   1.000
_cell.length_c   1.000
_cell.angle_alpha   90.00
_cell.angle_beta   90.00
_cell.angle_gamma   90.00
#
_symmetry.space_group_name_H-M   'P 1'
#
loop_
_entity.id
_entity.type
_entity.pdbx_description
1 polymer ?
#
loop_
_entity_poly.entity_id
_entity_poly.type
_entity_poly.pdbx_seq_one_letter_code
_entity_poly.pdbx_strand_id
1 'polypeptide(L)'
;MHASTPISSLFSFTSPAVKRLLGWKQGDEEEKWAEKAVDSLVKKLKKKKGAMEELERALSCPGQPSKCVTIPRSLDGRLQVSHRKGLPHVIYCRVWRWPDLQSHHELKPMECCEFPFGSKQKDVCINPYHYRRVETPVLPPVLVPRHSEFNPQLSLLAKFRNTSLNNEPLMPHNATFPESFQQPPCTPFSSSPSNIFSQSPNTVGYPDSPRSSTDPGSPPYQITETPPPPYNAPDLQGNQNRPTADPAECQLVLSALNRDFRPVCYEEPLHWCSVAYYELNNRVGETFQASARSVLIDGFTDPSNNKNRFCLGLLSNVNRNSTIENTRRHIGKGVHLYYVGGEVYAECVSDSSIFVQSRNCNYQHGFHPSTVRKIPSGCSLKIFNNQLFAQLLSQSVNQGFEVVYELTKMCTIRMSFVKGWGAEYNRQDVTSTPCWIEIHLHGPLQWLDKVLTQMGSPHNPISSVS
;
A
#
# COMPACT_ATOMS: atom_id res chain seq x y z
N MET A 1 -23.89 45.24 -40.15
CA MET A 1 -24.71 44.33 -39.32
C MET A 1 -23.82 43.77 -38.24
N HIS A 2 -24.19 43.89 -36.95
CA HIS A 2 -23.39 43.30 -35.87
C HIS A 2 -23.75 41.84 -35.67
N ALA A 3 -22.75 40.94 -35.73
CA ALA A 3 -22.90 39.59 -35.22
C ALA A 3 -22.75 39.63 -33.70
N SER A 4 -23.77 39.21 -32.97
CA SER A 4 -23.81 39.24 -31.51
C SER A 4 -22.97 38.11 -30.91
N THR A 5 -21.95 38.47 -30.12
CA THR A 5 -21.31 37.52 -29.21
C THR A 5 -22.28 37.18 -28.06
N PRO A 6 -22.50 35.89 -27.74
CA PRO A 6 -23.39 35.51 -26.64
C PRO A 6 -22.75 35.83 -25.28
N ILE A 7 -23.29 36.83 -24.57
CA ILE A 7 -22.87 37.18 -23.21
C ILE A 7 -23.48 36.17 -22.23
N SER A 8 -22.88 34.98 -22.13
CA SER A 8 -23.37 33.86 -21.32
C SER A 8 -22.31 33.28 -20.38
N SER A 9 -21.56 34.14 -19.67
CA SER A 9 -20.47 33.70 -18.77
C SER A 9 -20.26 34.54 -17.48
N LEU A 10 -21.11 35.54 -17.17
CA LEU A 10 -20.81 36.51 -16.10
C LEU A 10 -21.34 36.18 -14.69
N PHE A 11 -22.13 35.11 -14.51
CA PHE A 11 -22.70 34.75 -13.21
C PHE A 11 -22.59 33.25 -12.88
N SER A 12 -21.37 32.76 -12.58
CA SER A 12 -21.25 31.56 -11.75
C SER A 12 -21.61 31.92 -10.30
N PHE A 13 -22.74 31.39 -9.82
CA PHE A 13 -23.30 31.60 -8.48
C PHE A 13 -22.54 30.82 -7.38
N THR A 14 -21.21 30.79 -7.44
CA THR A 14 -20.37 30.24 -6.36
C THR A 14 -20.47 31.10 -5.12
N SER A 15 -20.79 30.48 -3.99
CA SER A 15 -20.88 31.14 -2.68
C SER A 15 -19.55 31.83 -2.32
N PRO A 16 -19.53 33.00 -1.66
CA PRO A 16 -18.29 33.71 -1.33
C PRO A 16 -17.24 32.86 -0.59
N ALA A 17 -17.67 31.94 0.27
CA ALA A 17 -16.79 30.98 0.94
C ALA A 17 -16.16 29.95 -0.02
N VAL A 18 -16.86 29.56 -1.09
CA VAL A 18 -16.31 28.68 -2.15
C VAL A 18 -15.27 29.44 -2.96
N LYS A 19 -15.55 30.68 -3.37
CA LYS A 19 -14.57 31.54 -4.07
C LYS A 19 -13.31 31.76 -3.22
N ARG A 20 -13.48 32.02 -1.92
CA ARG A 20 -12.36 32.17 -0.97
C ARG A 20 -11.53 30.89 -0.84
N LEU A 21 -12.18 29.74 -0.61
CA LEU A 21 -11.50 28.44 -0.50
C LEU A 21 -10.78 28.01 -1.80
N LEU A 22 -11.29 28.40 -2.96
CA LEU A 22 -10.63 28.19 -4.25
C LEU A 22 -9.41 29.12 -4.44
N GLY A 23 -9.31 30.23 -3.72
CA GLY A 23 -8.13 31.11 -3.73
C GLY A 23 -6.84 30.46 -3.20
N TRP A 24 -6.94 29.32 -2.51
CA TRP A 24 -5.79 28.49 -2.10
C TRP A 24 -5.61 27.23 -2.96
N LYS A 25 -6.43 27.03 -4.01
CA LYS A 25 -6.31 25.88 -4.94
C LYS A 25 -4.91 25.83 -5.55
N GLN A 26 -4.37 24.63 -5.70
CA GLN A 26 -3.10 24.39 -6.36
C GLN A 26 -3.33 23.86 -7.79
N GLY A 27 -2.53 24.35 -8.73
CA GLY A 27 -2.63 24.08 -10.18
C GLY A 27 -3.94 24.55 -10.81
N ASP A 28 -3.98 24.70 -12.13
CA ASP A 28 -5.19 25.17 -12.84
C ASP A 28 -6.08 24.03 -13.33
N GLU A 29 -5.52 22.82 -13.49
CA GLU A 29 -6.25 21.66 -13.98
C GLU A 29 -7.46 21.29 -13.10
N GLU A 30 -8.47 20.71 -13.76
CA GLU A 30 -9.70 20.20 -13.16
C GLU A 30 -10.52 21.24 -12.33
N GLU A 31 -10.43 22.54 -12.63
CA GLU A 31 -11.12 23.62 -11.92
C GLU A 31 -12.61 23.32 -11.62
N LYS A 32 -13.41 22.96 -12.65
CA LYS A 32 -14.84 22.61 -12.52
C LYS A 32 -15.13 21.38 -11.65
N TRP A 33 -14.12 20.57 -11.34
CA TRP A 33 -14.21 19.48 -10.37
C TRP A 33 -13.84 19.96 -8.97
N ALA A 34 -12.78 20.78 -8.84
CA ALA A 34 -12.38 21.39 -7.58
C ALA A 34 -13.48 22.32 -7.02
N GLU A 35 -14.12 23.13 -7.86
CA GLU A 35 -15.28 23.97 -7.55
C GLU A 35 -16.40 23.14 -6.87
N LYS A 36 -16.73 21.98 -7.46
CA LYS A 36 -17.73 21.04 -6.93
C LYS A 36 -17.27 20.32 -5.66
N ALA A 37 -15.98 20.03 -5.52
CA ALA A 37 -15.40 19.46 -4.30
C ALA A 37 -15.53 20.43 -3.13
N VAL A 38 -15.16 21.70 -3.35
CA VAL A 38 -15.20 22.77 -2.36
C VAL A 38 -16.63 23.17 -1.99
N ASP A 39 -17.55 23.29 -2.96
CA ASP A 39 -18.97 23.53 -2.68
C ASP A 39 -19.61 22.40 -1.83
N SER A 40 -19.32 21.14 -2.17
CA SER A 40 -19.75 19.97 -1.40
C SER A 40 -19.18 19.99 0.03
N LEU A 41 -17.95 20.49 0.22
CA LEU A 41 -17.36 20.66 1.54
C LEU A 41 -18.00 21.81 2.33
N VAL A 42 -18.17 22.99 1.75
CA VAL A 42 -18.78 24.15 2.42
C VAL A 42 -20.18 23.81 2.93
N LYS A 43 -20.95 23.03 2.14
CA LYS A 43 -22.28 22.51 2.54
C LYS A 43 -22.23 21.52 3.72
N LYS A 44 -21.09 20.86 3.96
CA LYS A 44 -20.85 19.99 5.13
C LYS A 44 -20.35 20.80 6.34
N LEU A 45 -19.33 21.64 6.16
CA LEU A 45 -18.72 22.42 7.25
C LEU A 45 -19.69 23.45 7.86
N LYS A 46 -20.63 24.00 7.08
CA LYS A 46 -21.73 24.84 7.60
C LYS A 46 -22.62 24.16 8.66
N LYS A 47 -22.53 22.83 8.83
CA LYS A 47 -23.22 22.08 9.90
C LYS A 47 -22.42 22.00 11.22
N LYS A 48 -21.14 22.40 11.23
CA LYS A 48 -20.24 22.32 12.39
C LYS A 48 -19.63 23.71 12.66
N LYS A 49 -20.23 24.46 13.59
CA LYS A 49 -19.82 25.82 13.97
C LYS A 49 -18.32 25.90 14.24
N GLY A 50 -17.62 26.86 13.65
CA GLY A 50 -16.16 27.04 13.78
C GLY A 50 -15.31 26.23 12.80
N ALA A 51 -15.86 25.21 12.12
CA ALA A 51 -15.07 24.34 11.24
C ALA A 51 -14.76 24.95 9.86
N MET A 52 -15.47 26.02 9.48
CA MET A 52 -15.23 26.77 8.24
C MET A 52 -14.09 27.77 8.46
N GLU A 53 -14.15 28.46 9.58
CA GLU A 53 -13.19 29.44 10.08
C GLU A 53 -11.83 28.78 10.40
N GLU A 54 -11.85 27.60 11.02
CA GLU A 54 -10.63 26.81 11.30
C GLU A 54 -9.97 26.27 10.02
N LEU A 55 -10.75 25.99 8.96
CA LEU A 55 -10.20 25.61 7.66
C LEU A 55 -9.54 26.80 6.97
N GLU A 56 -10.19 27.97 6.98
CA GLU A 56 -9.60 29.20 6.44
C GLU A 56 -8.31 29.56 7.19
N ARG A 57 -8.29 29.43 8.53
CA ARG A 57 -7.08 29.62 9.35
C ARG A 57 -5.96 28.64 8.98
N ALA A 58 -6.28 27.36 8.76
CA ALA A 58 -5.30 26.36 8.35
C ALA A 58 -4.73 26.65 6.96
N LEU A 59 -5.55 27.13 6.01
CA LEU A 59 -5.12 27.47 4.65
C LEU A 59 -4.35 28.80 4.59
N SER A 60 -4.71 29.79 5.41
CA SER A 60 -4.02 31.09 5.47
C SER A 60 -2.69 31.06 6.22
N CYS A 61 -2.47 30.07 7.09
CA CYS A 61 -1.26 29.95 7.90
C CYS A 61 -0.57 28.58 7.71
N PRO A 62 -0.01 28.28 6.53
CA PRO A 62 0.69 27.02 6.26
C PRO A 62 1.76 26.70 7.30
N GLY A 63 1.81 25.44 7.74
CA GLY A 63 2.81 24.95 8.70
C GLY A 63 2.59 25.34 10.17
N GLN A 64 1.63 26.22 10.48
CA GLN A 64 1.29 26.51 11.88
C GLN A 64 0.36 25.44 12.50
N PRO A 65 0.39 25.25 13.83
CA PRO A 65 -0.56 24.41 14.56
C PRO A 65 -2.03 24.79 14.28
N SER A 66 -2.74 23.84 13.69
CA SER A 66 -4.17 23.90 13.38
C SER A 66 -4.89 22.69 13.95
N LYS A 67 -6.20 22.80 14.20
CA LYS A 67 -7.06 21.74 14.71
C LYS A 67 -7.56 20.85 13.58
N CYS A 68 -8.13 19.70 13.91
CA CYS A 68 -8.75 18.84 12.93
C CYS A 68 -10.05 19.47 12.36
N VAL A 69 -10.01 19.88 11.10
CA VAL A 69 -11.23 20.15 10.33
C VAL A 69 -11.78 18.81 9.85
N THR A 70 -12.96 18.40 10.31
CA THR A 70 -13.51 17.06 10.01
C THR A 70 -14.83 17.10 9.24
N ILE A 71 -15.11 16.01 8.53
CA ILE A 71 -16.45 15.69 7.99
C ILE A 71 -16.88 14.28 8.39
N PRO A 72 -18.19 13.99 8.45
CA PRO A 72 -18.70 12.64 8.71
C PRO A 72 -18.24 11.63 7.64
N ARG A 73 -17.84 10.44 8.10
CA ARG A 73 -17.44 9.29 7.28
C ARG A 73 -18.66 8.65 6.62
N SER A 74 -18.55 8.29 5.34
CA SER A 74 -19.53 7.48 4.62
C SER A 74 -19.34 5.98 4.89
N LEU A 75 -20.36 5.16 4.61
CA LEU A 75 -20.32 3.72 4.82
C LEU A 75 -19.17 3.02 4.06
N ASP A 76 -18.87 3.45 2.83
CA ASP A 76 -17.73 2.95 2.03
C ASP A 76 -16.46 3.80 2.19
N GLY A 77 -16.44 4.74 3.13
CA GLY A 77 -15.32 5.67 3.39
C GLY A 77 -15.04 6.69 2.28
N ARG A 78 -15.72 6.62 1.13
CA ARG A 78 -15.47 7.48 -0.04
C ARG A 78 -16.49 8.63 -0.12
N LEU A 79 -16.01 9.78 -0.57
CA LEU A 79 -16.83 10.93 -0.96
C LEU A 79 -17.02 10.91 -2.48
N GLN A 80 -18.24 11.21 -2.94
CA GLN A 80 -18.55 11.35 -4.36
C GLN A 80 -18.58 12.84 -4.75
N VAL A 81 -17.79 13.20 -5.77
CA VAL A 81 -17.71 14.55 -6.35
C VAL A 81 -17.80 14.44 -7.86
N SER A 82 -18.87 14.99 -8.45
CA SER A 82 -19.09 15.01 -9.91
C SER A 82 -18.92 13.63 -10.56
N HIS A 83 -19.67 12.64 -10.08
CA HIS A 83 -19.64 11.21 -10.47
C HIS A 83 -18.36 10.42 -10.15
N ARG A 84 -17.24 11.07 -9.81
CA ARG A 84 -16.04 10.41 -9.30
C ARG A 84 -16.18 10.10 -7.81
N LYS A 85 -15.78 8.90 -7.37
CA LYS A 85 -15.59 8.57 -5.94
C LYS A 85 -14.11 8.66 -5.57
N GLY A 86 -13.80 9.23 -4.42
CA GLY A 86 -12.44 9.30 -3.88
C GLY A 86 -12.44 9.42 -2.36
N LEU A 87 -11.27 9.33 -1.73
CA LEU A 87 -11.14 9.40 -0.28
C LEU A 87 -11.09 10.87 0.17
N PRO A 88 -11.83 11.30 1.23
CA PRO A 88 -11.97 12.71 1.58
C PRO A 88 -10.64 13.45 1.76
N HIS A 89 -9.74 12.90 2.56
CA HIS A 89 -8.43 13.49 2.83
C HIS A 89 -7.58 13.63 1.55
N VAL A 90 -7.58 12.63 0.66
CA VAL A 90 -6.91 12.70 -0.65
C VAL A 90 -7.51 13.81 -1.52
N ILE A 91 -8.84 13.89 -1.63
CA ILE A 91 -9.54 14.92 -2.41
C ILE A 91 -9.09 16.32 -1.99
N TYR A 92 -9.08 16.62 -0.69
CA TYR A 92 -8.78 17.96 -0.20
C TYR A 92 -7.27 18.27 -0.10
N CYS A 93 -6.42 17.26 0.13
CA CYS A 93 -4.97 17.43 -0.04
C CYS A 93 -4.60 17.69 -1.51
N ARG A 94 -5.30 17.06 -2.46
CA ARG A 94 -5.09 17.27 -3.90
C ARG A 94 -5.51 18.66 -4.35
N VAL A 95 -6.62 19.19 -3.82
CA VAL A 95 -7.08 20.56 -4.14
C VAL A 95 -6.14 21.64 -3.61
N TRP A 96 -5.57 21.49 -2.40
CA TRP A 96 -4.85 22.57 -1.71
C TRP A 96 -3.34 22.41 -1.51
N ARG A 97 -2.73 21.26 -1.84
CA ARG A 97 -1.28 21.06 -1.66
C ARG A 97 -0.59 20.31 -2.79
N TRP A 98 -1.19 19.24 -3.31
CA TRP A 98 -0.53 18.33 -4.27
C TRP A 98 -1.47 17.95 -5.41
N PRO A 99 -1.61 18.75 -6.48
CA PRO A 99 -2.52 18.48 -7.60
C PRO A 99 -2.24 17.15 -8.32
N ASP A 100 -0.99 16.72 -8.25
CA ASP A 100 -0.42 15.50 -8.82
C ASP A 100 -0.64 14.25 -7.95
N LEU A 101 -1.21 14.39 -6.73
CA LEU A 101 -1.51 13.31 -5.80
C LEU A 101 -2.49 12.30 -6.41
N GLN A 102 -2.10 11.04 -6.49
CA GLN A 102 -2.86 9.97 -7.15
C GLN A 102 -3.40 8.93 -6.17
N SER A 103 -2.69 8.66 -5.07
CA SER A 103 -3.04 7.62 -4.11
C SER A 103 -3.08 8.11 -2.66
N HIS A 104 -3.83 7.39 -1.82
CA HIS A 104 -3.80 7.61 -0.37
C HIS A 104 -2.50 7.12 0.28
N HIS A 105 -1.80 6.17 -0.34
CA HIS A 105 -0.50 5.68 0.11
C HIS A 105 0.60 6.76 0.07
N GLU A 106 0.39 7.82 -0.71
CA GLU A 106 1.25 9.01 -0.75
C GLU A 106 1.05 9.94 0.46
N LEU A 107 0.07 9.69 1.34
CA LEU A 107 -0.21 10.50 2.53
C LEU A 107 0.04 9.71 3.81
N LYS A 108 0.83 10.28 4.73
CA LYS A 108 0.87 9.86 6.13
C LYS A 108 0.26 10.96 7.01
N PRO A 109 -0.60 10.63 8.00
CA PRO A 109 -1.10 11.62 8.94
C PRO A 109 0.03 12.20 9.79
N MET A 110 -0.15 13.43 10.25
CA MET A 110 0.69 14.03 11.30
C MET A 110 0.25 13.53 12.67
N GLU A 111 1.17 13.52 13.64
CA GLU A 111 0.91 13.07 15.02
C GLU A 111 -0.12 13.94 15.76
N CYS A 112 -0.25 15.20 15.35
CA CYS A 112 -1.29 16.13 15.83
C CYS A 112 -2.70 15.92 15.21
N CYS A 113 -2.88 14.90 14.37
CA CYS A 113 -4.17 14.59 13.76
C CYS A 113 -4.95 13.61 14.65
N GLU A 114 -5.98 14.10 15.35
CA GLU A 114 -6.90 13.32 16.19
C GLU A 114 -7.86 12.42 15.36
N PHE A 115 -8.17 12.81 14.12
CA PHE A 115 -9.15 12.14 13.25
C PHE A 115 -8.56 11.65 11.90
N PRO A 116 -7.43 10.94 11.87
CA PRO A 116 -6.80 10.53 10.62
C PRO A 116 -7.64 9.44 9.95
N PHE A 117 -7.70 9.40 8.62
CA PHE A 117 -8.60 8.49 7.90
C PHE A 117 -8.45 7.00 8.28
N GLY A 118 -7.22 6.56 8.61
CA GLY A 118 -6.92 5.20 9.05
C GLY A 118 -7.56 4.79 10.38
N SER A 119 -7.90 5.74 11.26
CA SER A 119 -8.48 5.47 12.59
C SER A 119 -9.91 4.91 12.59
N LYS A 120 -10.56 4.82 11.42
CA LYS A 120 -11.94 4.32 11.22
C LYS A 120 -13.04 5.01 12.06
N GLN A 121 -12.75 6.17 12.66
CA GLN A 121 -13.70 6.98 13.42
C GLN A 121 -14.89 7.48 12.59
N LYS A 122 -15.95 7.93 13.28
CA LYS A 122 -17.18 8.50 12.68
C LYS A 122 -16.91 9.77 11.87
N ASP A 123 -15.91 10.55 12.25
CA ASP A 123 -15.42 11.75 11.56
C ASP A 123 -14.06 11.49 10.92
N VAL A 124 -13.75 12.19 9.82
CA VAL A 124 -12.47 12.12 9.09
C VAL A 124 -11.92 13.53 8.93
N CYS A 125 -10.66 13.74 9.32
CA CYS A 125 -9.95 15.00 9.11
C CYS A 125 -9.64 15.23 7.63
N ILE A 126 -9.95 16.44 7.15
CA ILE A 126 -9.68 16.93 5.79
C ILE A 126 -8.76 18.16 5.76
N ASN A 127 -8.25 18.61 6.91
CA ASN A 127 -7.23 19.66 6.99
C ASN A 127 -5.97 19.16 6.24
N PRO A 128 -5.54 19.83 5.15
CA PRO A 128 -4.46 19.31 4.31
C PRO A 128 -3.08 19.42 4.98
N TYR A 129 -2.94 20.18 6.07
CA TYR A 129 -1.72 20.26 6.88
C TYR A 129 -1.64 19.20 7.99
N HIS A 130 -2.73 18.45 8.21
CA HIS A 130 -2.74 17.27 9.10
C HIS A 130 -2.24 16.00 8.41
N TYR A 131 -1.73 16.12 7.18
CA TYR A 131 -1.07 15.07 6.42
C TYR A 131 0.26 15.59 5.87
N ARG A 132 1.25 14.69 5.75
CA ARG A 132 2.49 14.90 5.01
C ARG A 132 2.56 13.92 3.85
N ARG A 133 3.24 14.32 2.76
CA ARG A 133 3.49 13.41 1.64
C ARG A 133 4.53 12.37 2.06
N VAL A 134 4.47 11.19 1.48
CA VAL A 134 5.47 10.14 1.68
C VAL A 134 6.68 10.40 0.80
N GLU A 135 7.80 10.71 1.44
CA GLU A 135 9.13 10.80 0.84
C GLU A 135 9.71 9.38 0.63
N THR A 136 10.54 9.20 -0.40
CA THR A 136 11.32 7.96 -0.57
C THR A 136 12.50 7.97 0.42
N PRO A 137 12.60 6.99 1.33
CA PRO A 137 13.71 6.92 2.25
C PRO A 137 14.99 6.53 1.51
N VAL A 138 16.11 7.20 1.84
CA VAL A 138 17.44 6.76 1.39
C VAL A 138 17.72 5.38 1.97
N LEU A 139 18.07 4.43 1.10
CA LEU A 139 18.39 3.05 1.50
C LEU A 139 19.89 2.94 1.77
N PRO A 140 20.32 2.27 2.86
CA PRO A 140 21.74 2.11 3.16
C PRO A 140 22.42 1.21 2.12
N PRO A 141 23.69 1.46 1.77
CA PRO A 141 24.41 0.61 0.83
C PRO A 141 24.65 -0.79 1.41
N VAL A 142 24.56 -1.82 0.57
CA VAL A 142 24.92 -3.19 0.94
C VAL A 142 26.44 -3.33 0.87
N LEU A 143 27.07 -3.86 1.92
CA LEU A 143 28.52 -4.06 1.98
C LEU A 143 28.88 -5.48 1.52
N VAL A 144 29.58 -5.62 0.39
CA VAL A 144 30.03 -6.91 -0.14
C VAL A 144 31.51 -7.15 0.23
N PRO A 145 31.86 -8.27 0.89
CA PRO A 145 33.26 -8.64 1.14
C PRO A 145 34.06 -8.81 -0.16
N ARG A 146 35.31 -8.36 -0.18
CA ARG A 146 36.21 -8.44 -1.35
C ARG A 146 36.96 -9.78 -1.47
N HIS A 147 36.93 -10.60 -0.43
CA HIS A 147 37.72 -11.82 -0.36
C HIS A 147 36.78 -13.00 -0.11
N SER A 148 36.60 -13.82 -1.15
CA SER A 148 35.85 -15.07 -1.11
C SER A 148 36.63 -16.19 -0.40
N GLU A 149 37.45 -15.86 0.60
CA GLU A 149 38.11 -16.84 1.45
C GLU A 149 37.07 -17.45 2.39
N PHE A 150 36.46 -18.54 1.91
CA PHE A 150 35.53 -19.37 2.63
C PHE A 150 36.16 -19.82 3.96
N ASN A 151 35.69 -19.26 5.08
CA ASN A 151 36.08 -19.72 6.41
C ASN A 151 35.22 -20.94 6.80
N PRO A 152 35.76 -22.17 6.79
CA PRO A 152 34.98 -23.38 7.05
C PRO A 152 34.42 -23.45 8.49
N GLN A 153 34.99 -22.70 9.44
CA GLN A 153 34.55 -22.70 10.83
C GLN A 153 33.23 -21.94 11.07
N LEU A 154 32.76 -21.14 10.11
CA LEU A 154 31.45 -20.48 10.16
C LEU A 154 30.30 -21.30 9.56
N SER A 155 30.53 -22.57 9.18
CA SER A 155 29.51 -23.50 8.66
C SER A 155 28.54 -24.03 9.73
N LEU A 156 28.19 -23.21 10.72
CA LEU A 156 27.44 -23.58 11.93
C LEU A 156 25.92 -23.28 11.83
N LEU A 157 25.40 -23.12 10.61
CA LEU A 157 24.00 -22.74 10.35
C LEU A 157 23.26 -23.70 9.39
N ALA A 158 23.31 -24.99 9.69
CA ALA A 158 22.49 -26.04 9.06
C ALA A 158 20.95 -25.85 9.20
N LYS A 159 20.49 -24.75 9.81
CA LYS A 159 19.07 -24.44 10.05
C LYS A 159 18.29 -24.06 8.79
N PHE A 160 18.94 -23.56 7.73
CA PHE A 160 18.29 -23.31 6.44
C PHE A 160 18.14 -24.55 5.55
N ARG A 161 18.91 -25.63 5.79
CA ARG A 161 18.80 -26.88 5.00
C ARG A 161 17.66 -27.80 5.46
N ASN A 162 17.31 -27.76 6.75
CA ASN A 162 16.37 -28.70 7.34
C ASN A 162 14.89 -28.42 7.04
N THR A 163 14.54 -27.31 6.39
CA THR A 163 13.18 -27.01 5.90
C THR A 163 12.85 -27.60 4.52
N SER A 164 13.72 -28.44 3.95
CA SER A 164 13.52 -28.94 2.57
C SER A 164 13.92 -30.40 2.32
N LEU A 165 14.10 -31.23 3.37
CA LEU A 165 14.59 -32.60 3.17
C LEU A 165 14.19 -33.66 4.23
N ASN A 166 13.26 -33.38 5.14
CA ASN A 166 12.64 -34.41 5.99
C ASN A 166 11.17 -34.05 6.30
N ASN A 167 10.27 -35.00 5.99
CA ASN A 167 8.81 -34.98 6.25
C ASN A 167 8.06 -33.70 5.80
N GLU A 168 7.65 -33.67 4.52
CA GLU A 168 6.59 -32.79 4.01
C GLU A 168 5.26 -33.02 4.77
N PRO A 169 4.68 -31.99 5.41
CA PRO A 169 3.23 -31.85 5.52
C PRO A 169 2.68 -31.19 4.24
N LEU A 170 1.37 -31.29 4.01
CA LEU A 170 0.72 -30.71 2.82
C LEU A 170 0.96 -29.19 2.69
N MET A 171 0.90 -28.71 1.43
CA MET A 171 0.90 -27.29 1.05
C MET A 171 0.26 -26.38 2.13
N PRO A 172 0.99 -25.38 2.66
CA PRO A 172 0.54 -24.62 3.81
C PRO A 172 -0.61 -23.66 3.48
N HIS A 173 -1.57 -23.59 4.39
CA HIS A 173 -2.79 -22.79 4.31
C HIS A 173 -2.57 -21.36 3.77
N ASN A 174 -3.54 -20.88 3.01
CA ASN A 174 -3.51 -19.54 2.45
C ASN A 174 -3.93 -18.51 3.50
N ALA A 175 -3.65 -17.23 3.25
CA ALA A 175 -3.98 -16.18 4.23
C ALA A 175 -5.12 -15.27 3.74
N THR A 176 -6.17 -15.19 4.53
CA THR A 176 -7.17 -14.11 4.48
C THR A 176 -7.15 -13.43 5.85
N PHE A 177 -6.71 -12.17 5.92
CA PHE A 177 -6.58 -11.44 7.20
C PHE A 177 -7.94 -11.28 7.90
N PRO A 178 -8.11 -11.77 9.15
CA PRO A 178 -9.33 -11.63 9.91
C PRO A 178 -9.29 -10.47 10.95
N GLU A 179 -8.31 -9.57 10.89
CA GLU A 179 -8.08 -8.57 11.94
C GLU A 179 -8.02 -7.11 11.45
N SER A 180 -8.91 -6.77 10.51
CA SER A 180 -9.30 -5.36 10.31
C SER A 180 -10.74 -5.17 9.78
N PHE A 181 -11.51 -6.25 9.67
CA PHE A 181 -12.84 -6.30 9.05
C PHE A 181 -13.80 -7.23 9.82
N GLN A 182 -14.30 -6.80 10.97
CA GLN A 182 -15.52 -7.39 11.53
C GLN A 182 -16.74 -6.79 10.80
N GLN A 183 -17.54 -7.64 10.16
CA GLN A 183 -18.91 -7.31 9.77
C GLN A 183 -19.87 -7.72 10.91
N PRO A 184 -21.00 -7.03 11.10
CA PRO A 184 -22.00 -7.44 12.09
C PRO A 184 -22.63 -8.79 11.69
N PRO A 185 -23.10 -9.60 12.65
CA PRO A 185 -23.71 -10.89 12.36
C PRO A 185 -25.08 -10.72 11.71
N CYS A 186 -25.21 -11.13 10.45
CA CYS A 186 -26.51 -11.33 9.81
C CYS A 186 -27.07 -12.70 10.20
N THR A 187 -28.31 -12.74 10.69
CA THR A 187 -29.02 -13.99 11.00
C THR A 187 -29.41 -14.75 9.73
N PRO A 188 -29.46 -16.10 9.77
CA PRO A 188 -29.87 -16.90 8.62
C PRO A 188 -31.38 -16.79 8.39
N PHE A 189 -31.78 -16.14 7.29
CA PHE A 189 -33.16 -16.21 6.80
C PHE A 189 -33.39 -17.56 6.10
N SER A 190 -34.22 -18.41 6.72
CA SER A 190 -34.66 -19.66 6.09
C SER A 190 -35.80 -19.40 5.09
N SER A 191 -35.80 -20.13 3.97
CA SER A 191 -36.81 -20.02 2.92
C SER A 191 -38.09 -20.78 3.27
N SER A 192 -39.26 -20.24 2.92
CA SER A 192 -40.55 -20.95 2.98
C SER A 192 -41.58 -20.33 2.02
N PRO A 193 -42.42 -21.17 1.37
CA PRO A 193 -43.70 -20.70 0.88
C PRO A 193 -44.91 -21.59 1.30
N SER A 194 -46.08 -20.93 1.38
CA SER A 194 -47.45 -21.49 1.33
C SER A 194 -48.05 -22.27 2.53
N ASN A 195 -49.06 -21.61 3.13
CA ASN A 195 -50.43 -22.10 3.41
C ASN A 195 -50.84 -22.66 4.80
N ILE A 196 -52.14 -22.40 5.07
CA ILE A 196 -53.07 -22.99 6.06
C ILE A 196 -53.10 -22.41 7.51
N PHE A 197 -54.06 -21.49 7.69
CA PHE A 197 -55.01 -21.32 8.81
C PHE A 197 -54.61 -21.04 10.29
N SER A 198 -55.46 -20.16 10.87
CA SER A 198 -55.98 -20.15 12.25
C SER A 198 -55.24 -19.46 13.42
N GLN A 199 -55.90 -18.37 13.88
CA GLN A 199 -56.22 -18.00 15.27
C GLN A 199 -55.14 -17.43 16.24
N SER A 200 -55.53 -16.30 16.84
CA SER A 200 -55.01 -15.63 18.06
C SER A 200 -55.41 -16.40 19.35
N PRO A 201 -55.19 -15.94 20.63
CA PRO A 201 -54.67 -14.63 21.09
C PRO A 201 -53.74 -14.59 22.34
N ASN A 202 -53.11 -13.41 22.58
CA ASN A 202 -52.67 -12.84 23.88
C ASN A 202 -51.64 -13.66 24.75
N THR A 203 -51.05 -13.22 25.88
CA THR A 203 -51.26 -12.04 26.79
C THR A 203 -49.98 -11.79 27.63
N VAL A 204 -49.69 -10.53 28.04
CA VAL A 204 -48.95 -10.06 29.28
C VAL A 204 -47.53 -10.63 29.60
N GLY A 205 -46.53 -9.88 30.10
CA GLY A 205 -46.41 -8.46 30.46
C GLY A 205 -45.03 -8.08 31.08
N TYR A 206 -44.87 -6.80 31.44
CA TYR A 206 -43.73 -6.17 32.17
C TYR A 206 -44.06 -6.05 33.69
N PRO A 207 -43.21 -5.48 34.59
CA PRO A 207 -41.81 -5.00 34.52
C PRO A 207 -40.90 -5.75 35.56
N ASP A 208 -39.63 -5.42 35.90
CA ASP A 208 -39.18 -4.19 36.61
C ASP A 208 -37.66 -4.09 36.85
N SER A 209 -37.22 -2.99 37.47
CA SER A 209 -35.84 -2.72 37.92
C SER A 209 -35.82 -2.17 39.35
N PRO A 210 -34.64 -2.13 40.02
CA PRO A 210 -34.23 -0.82 40.54
C PRO A 210 -32.71 -0.53 40.49
N ARG A 211 -32.38 0.74 40.75
CA ARG A 211 -31.01 1.28 40.93
C ARG A 211 -30.66 1.26 42.42
N SER A 212 -29.36 1.22 42.79
CA SER A 212 -28.69 2.42 43.36
C SER A 212 -27.18 2.23 43.59
N SER A 213 -26.52 3.36 43.85
CA SER A 213 -25.10 3.57 44.16
C SER A 213 -24.75 3.41 45.64
N THR A 214 -23.47 3.09 45.97
CA THR A 214 -22.53 3.99 46.68
C THR A 214 -21.11 3.39 46.81
N ASP A 215 -20.11 4.25 47.04
CA ASP A 215 -18.70 3.99 47.37
C ASP A 215 -18.38 4.74 48.69
N PRO A 216 -17.51 4.25 49.61
CA PRO A 216 -16.14 4.81 49.72
C PRO A 216 -15.03 3.92 50.36
N GLY A 217 -13.75 4.22 50.09
CA GLY A 217 -12.68 4.18 51.13
C GLY A 217 -11.29 3.62 50.79
N SER A 218 -10.23 4.31 51.27
CA SER A 218 -8.79 3.95 51.28
C SER A 218 -8.19 4.27 52.68
N PRO A 219 -6.89 4.10 53.04
CA PRO A 219 -5.67 3.62 52.35
C PRO A 219 -5.08 2.38 53.12
N PRO A 220 -3.79 2.18 53.57
CA PRO A 220 -2.47 2.80 53.29
C PRO A 220 -1.21 1.89 53.08
N TYR A 221 -0.17 2.55 52.55
CA TYR A 221 1.30 2.38 52.59
C TYR A 221 2.04 1.18 53.22
N GLN A 222 3.07 0.71 52.48
CA GLN A 222 4.48 0.70 52.96
C GLN A 222 5.49 0.85 51.79
N ILE A 223 6.79 1.03 52.08
CA ILE A 223 7.83 1.57 51.17
C ILE A 223 9.14 0.77 51.26
N THR A 224 9.86 0.59 50.14
CA THR A 224 11.33 0.39 50.08
C THR A 224 11.94 1.01 48.82
N GLU A 225 13.19 1.48 48.89
CA GLU A 225 13.90 2.23 47.84
C GLU A 225 14.95 1.41 47.06
N THR A 226 15.42 1.93 45.92
CA THR A 226 16.83 1.83 45.47
C THR A 226 17.14 2.85 44.35
N PRO A 227 18.39 3.34 44.18
CA PRO A 227 18.69 4.57 43.44
C PRO A 227 19.16 4.38 41.96
N PRO A 228 19.12 5.44 41.14
CA PRO A 228 19.62 5.44 39.76
C PRO A 228 21.12 5.82 39.62
N PRO A 229 21.79 5.47 38.50
CA PRO A 229 23.17 5.86 38.20
C PRO A 229 23.31 7.33 37.74
N PRO A 230 24.51 7.93 37.86
CA PRO A 230 24.68 9.39 37.77
C PRO A 230 24.81 9.95 36.34
N TYR A 231 24.37 11.21 36.21
CA TYR A 231 24.65 12.08 35.06
C TYR A 231 26.13 12.53 35.06
N ASN A 232 26.73 12.68 33.89
CA ASN A 232 27.92 13.52 33.69
C ASN A 232 27.99 14.00 32.23
N ALA A 233 28.07 15.31 32.04
CA ALA A 233 28.18 15.95 30.73
C ALA A 233 29.03 17.23 30.86
N PRO A 234 29.96 17.50 29.94
CA PRO A 234 30.60 18.80 29.81
C PRO A 234 29.95 19.62 28.68
N ASP A 235 29.57 20.87 28.98
CA ASP A 235 29.18 21.85 27.98
C ASP A 235 30.35 22.24 27.07
N LEU A 236 30.10 22.32 25.76
CA LEU A 236 30.85 23.21 24.86
C LEU A 236 29.89 23.91 23.90
N GLN A 237 30.11 25.21 23.70
CA GLN A 237 29.15 26.10 23.06
C GLN A 237 29.26 26.09 21.53
N GLY A 238 28.10 26.01 20.90
CA GLY A 238 27.72 26.63 19.62
C GLY A 238 28.76 26.79 18.50
N ASN A 239 28.51 26.08 17.40
CA ASN A 239 28.45 26.76 16.11
C ASN A 239 27.34 26.17 15.22
N GLN A 240 26.57 27.02 14.54
CA GLN A 240 25.51 26.57 13.61
C GLN A 240 26.06 26.52 12.19
N ASN A 241 26.44 25.32 11.73
CA ASN A 241 26.55 25.01 10.31
C ASN A 241 26.19 23.54 10.09
N ARG A 242 25.09 23.27 9.38
CA ARG A 242 24.77 21.94 8.85
C ARG A 242 25.40 21.82 7.47
N PRO A 243 26.34 20.88 7.22
CA PRO A 243 26.56 20.38 5.87
C PRO A 243 25.30 19.64 5.42
N THR A 244 24.76 20.00 4.27
CA THR A 244 23.96 19.06 3.48
C THR A 244 24.92 18.00 2.96
N ALA A 245 24.92 16.81 3.56
CA ALA A 245 25.82 15.73 3.19
C ALA A 245 25.62 15.35 1.71
N ASP A 246 26.61 15.65 0.89
CA ASP A 246 26.62 15.30 -0.52
C ASP A 246 26.81 13.76 -0.64
N PRO A 247 26.03 13.05 -1.47
CA PRO A 247 26.20 11.60 -1.64
C PRO A 247 27.63 11.16 -2.01
N ALA A 248 28.44 12.04 -2.62
CA ALA A 248 29.86 11.78 -2.88
C ALA A 248 30.72 11.67 -1.59
N GLU A 249 30.47 12.49 -0.57
CA GLU A 249 31.28 12.48 0.68
C GLU A 249 31.07 11.20 1.49
N CYS A 250 29.82 10.72 1.58
CA CYS A 250 29.50 9.43 2.20
C CYS A 250 30.28 8.26 1.56
N GLN A 251 30.50 8.33 0.24
CA GLN A 251 31.22 7.31 -0.51
C GLN A 251 32.74 7.33 -0.21
N LEU A 252 33.31 8.52 -0.03
CA LEU A 252 34.71 8.71 0.34
C LEU A 252 34.99 8.28 1.80
N VAL A 253 34.18 8.73 2.76
CA VAL A 253 34.38 8.42 4.19
C VAL A 253 34.26 6.91 4.46
N LEU A 254 33.32 6.20 3.83
CA LEU A 254 33.22 4.75 3.94
C LEU A 254 34.43 4.02 3.32
N SER A 255 34.99 4.54 2.23
CA SER A 255 36.14 3.92 1.55
C SER A 255 37.46 4.03 2.32
N ALA A 256 37.57 5.00 3.23
CA ALA A 256 38.77 5.25 4.03
C ALA A 256 38.92 4.32 5.25
N LEU A 257 37.81 3.76 5.77
CA LEU A 257 37.79 3.04 7.05
C LEU A 257 37.73 1.51 6.96
N ASN A 258 37.44 0.93 5.79
CA ASN A 258 37.41 -0.53 5.61
C ASN A 258 37.87 -0.93 4.20
N ARG A 259 39.07 -1.51 4.08
CA ARG A 259 39.63 -1.92 2.77
C ARG A 259 38.98 -3.18 2.20
N ASP A 260 38.32 -3.99 3.03
CA ASP A 260 37.93 -5.36 2.68
C ASP A 260 36.48 -5.47 2.18
N PHE A 261 35.74 -4.36 2.11
CA PHE A 261 34.35 -4.31 1.65
C PHE A 261 34.18 -3.39 0.44
N ARG A 262 33.08 -3.58 -0.30
CA ARG A 262 32.61 -2.68 -1.37
C ARG A 262 31.15 -2.26 -1.09
N PRO A 263 30.85 -0.95 -0.99
CA PRO A 263 29.48 -0.48 -0.84
C PRO A 263 28.73 -0.52 -2.18
N VAL A 264 27.54 -1.11 -2.16
CA VAL A 264 26.63 -1.20 -3.30
C VAL A 264 25.38 -0.39 -3.01
N CYS A 265 25.31 0.82 -3.59
CA CYS A 265 24.18 1.72 -3.44
C CYS A 265 22.96 1.26 -4.26
N TYR A 266 21.76 1.57 -3.76
CA TYR A 266 20.52 1.47 -4.54
C TYR A 266 20.40 2.66 -5.49
N GLU A 267 19.92 2.40 -6.70
CA GLU A 267 19.52 3.40 -7.69
C GLU A 267 18.07 3.10 -8.12
N GLU A 268 17.27 4.13 -8.38
CA GLU A 268 15.88 3.95 -8.84
C GLU A 268 15.83 3.95 -10.38
N PRO A 269 15.46 2.82 -11.04
CA PRO A 269 15.46 2.73 -12.50
C PRO A 269 14.29 3.48 -13.16
N LEU A 270 14.48 3.85 -14.43
CA LEU A 270 13.49 4.58 -15.26
C LEU A 270 12.12 3.87 -15.35
N HIS A 271 12.14 2.54 -15.36
CA HIS A 271 10.97 1.69 -15.18
C HIS A 271 11.11 0.98 -13.84
N TRP A 272 10.14 1.13 -12.94
CA TRP A 272 10.22 0.54 -11.60
C TRP A 272 9.78 -0.93 -11.59
N CYS A 273 8.94 -1.33 -12.55
CA CYS A 273 8.62 -2.74 -12.80
C CYS A 273 8.26 -3.02 -14.27
N SER A 274 8.24 -4.30 -14.61
CA SER A 274 7.58 -4.81 -15.82
C SER A 274 6.56 -5.89 -15.48
N VAL A 275 5.52 -6.02 -16.31
CA VAL A 275 4.39 -6.92 -16.09
C VAL A 275 4.15 -7.77 -17.33
N ALA A 276 4.22 -9.09 -17.18
CA ALA A 276 3.86 -10.06 -18.21
C ALA A 276 2.50 -10.69 -17.87
N TYR A 277 1.64 -10.87 -18.88
CA TYR A 277 0.32 -11.50 -18.74
C TYR A 277 0.32 -12.95 -19.25
N TYR A 278 -0.45 -13.80 -18.56
CA TYR A 278 -0.52 -15.23 -18.81
C TYR A 278 -1.96 -15.75 -18.77
N GLU A 279 -2.25 -16.69 -19.67
CA GLU A 279 -3.47 -17.49 -19.69
C GLU A 279 -3.08 -18.97 -19.55
N LEU A 280 -3.39 -19.55 -18.38
CA LEU A 280 -2.84 -20.83 -17.90
C LEU A 280 -1.30 -20.79 -17.87
N ASN A 281 -0.62 -21.65 -18.62
CA ASN A 281 0.84 -21.67 -18.76
C ASN A 281 1.37 -20.85 -19.95
N ASN A 282 0.50 -20.23 -20.76
CA ASN A 282 0.90 -19.50 -21.96
C ASN A 282 1.08 -18.01 -21.64
N ARG A 283 2.21 -17.41 -22.05
CA ARG A 283 2.39 -15.95 -22.05
C ARG A 283 1.54 -15.36 -23.19
N VAL A 284 0.78 -14.30 -22.89
CA VAL A 284 -0.18 -13.70 -23.82
C VAL A 284 0.09 -12.20 -23.93
N GLY A 285 0.42 -11.75 -25.14
CA GLY A 285 0.79 -10.34 -25.41
C GLY A 285 2.22 -9.99 -25.03
N GLU A 286 2.53 -8.70 -25.16
CA GLU A 286 3.84 -8.14 -24.82
C GLU A 286 3.97 -7.88 -23.31
N THR A 287 5.20 -7.63 -22.85
CA THR A 287 5.47 -7.24 -21.46
C THR A 287 5.31 -5.72 -21.32
N PHE A 288 4.36 -5.29 -20.50
CA PHE A 288 4.18 -3.88 -20.14
C PHE A 288 5.34 -3.38 -19.27
N GLN A 289 5.77 -2.14 -19.44
CA GLN A 289 6.86 -1.51 -18.66
C GLN A 289 6.37 -0.25 -17.95
N ALA A 290 6.42 -0.25 -16.61
CA ALA A 290 5.88 0.81 -15.77
C ALA A 290 6.94 1.88 -15.45
N SER A 291 6.87 3.04 -16.09
CA SER A 291 7.63 4.23 -15.64
C SER A 291 6.84 5.07 -14.64
N ALA A 292 5.51 5.24 -14.84
CA ALA A 292 4.67 5.94 -13.89
C ALA A 292 4.51 5.16 -12.58
N ARG A 293 4.59 5.86 -11.44
CA ARG A 293 4.42 5.32 -10.07
C ARG A 293 3.00 4.84 -9.72
N SER A 294 2.12 4.79 -10.71
CA SER A 294 0.68 4.55 -10.59
C SER A 294 0.22 3.92 -11.90
N VAL A 295 -0.14 2.62 -11.87
CA VAL A 295 -0.48 1.83 -13.05
C VAL A 295 -1.76 1.05 -12.83
N LEU A 296 -2.70 1.17 -13.76
CA LEU A 296 -3.93 0.38 -13.80
C LEU A 296 -3.75 -0.82 -14.73
N ILE A 297 -4.05 -2.04 -14.26
CA ILE A 297 -4.03 -3.26 -15.08
C ILE A 297 -5.46 -3.81 -15.09
N ASP A 298 -6.13 -3.78 -16.24
CA ASP A 298 -7.58 -4.00 -16.31
C ASP A 298 -8.02 -4.91 -17.48
N GLY A 299 -9.30 -5.30 -17.49
CA GLY A 299 -9.88 -6.19 -18.49
C GLY A 299 -10.50 -5.49 -19.70
N PHE A 300 -10.31 -4.19 -19.86
CA PHE A 300 -10.90 -3.40 -20.95
C PHE A 300 -9.99 -3.35 -22.18
N THR A 301 -10.46 -2.66 -23.22
CA THR A 301 -9.92 -2.68 -24.58
C THR A 301 -9.52 -1.28 -25.08
N ASP A 302 -9.08 -0.39 -24.19
CA ASP A 302 -8.62 0.95 -24.56
C ASP A 302 -7.31 0.82 -25.37
N PRO A 303 -7.31 1.22 -26.66
CA PRO A 303 -6.18 1.03 -27.57
C PRO A 303 -5.23 2.23 -27.58
N SER A 304 -5.49 3.27 -26.77
CA SER A 304 -4.54 4.38 -26.62
C SER A 304 -3.25 3.85 -26.00
N ASN A 305 -2.09 4.35 -26.46
CA ASN A 305 -0.77 3.94 -25.96
C ASN A 305 -0.47 4.60 -24.59
N ASN A 306 -1.37 4.35 -23.64
CA ASN A 306 -1.39 4.92 -22.30
C ASN A 306 -0.37 4.20 -21.42
N LYS A 307 0.81 4.80 -21.24
CA LYS A 307 1.93 4.27 -20.45
C LYS A 307 1.63 4.03 -18.96
N ASN A 308 0.42 4.37 -18.50
CA ASN A 308 -0.06 4.18 -17.13
C ASN A 308 -1.17 3.11 -17.04
N ARG A 309 -1.51 2.45 -18.16
CA ARG A 309 -2.64 1.51 -18.26
C ARG A 309 -2.30 0.27 -19.09
N PHE A 310 -2.39 -0.91 -18.49
CA PHE A 310 -2.23 -2.19 -19.18
C PHE A 310 -3.61 -2.86 -19.41
N CYS A 311 -4.13 -2.69 -20.62
CA CYS A 311 -5.41 -3.23 -21.07
C CYS A 311 -5.28 -4.71 -21.47
N LEU A 312 -5.63 -5.64 -20.58
CA LEU A 312 -5.57 -7.07 -20.86
C LEU A 312 -6.67 -7.52 -21.84
N GLY A 313 -7.76 -6.76 -21.95
CA GLY A 313 -8.94 -7.10 -22.74
C GLY A 313 -8.70 -7.18 -24.25
N LEU A 314 -7.80 -6.34 -24.78
CA LEU A 314 -7.44 -6.31 -26.20
C LEU A 314 -6.43 -7.40 -26.62
N LEU A 315 -5.83 -8.11 -25.66
CA LEU A 315 -4.85 -9.16 -25.96
C LEU A 315 -5.52 -10.41 -26.55
N SER A 316 -5.06 -10.85 -27.72
CA SER A 316 -5.53 -12.06 -28.40
C SER A 316 -4.76 -13.31 -27.98
N ASN A 317 -5.44 -14.45 -27.92
CA ASN A 317 -4.86 -15.77 -27.71
C ASN A 317 -5.72 -16.81 -28.45
N VAL A 318 -5.10 -17.63 -29.30
CA VAL A 318 -5.79 -18.69 -30.06
C VAL A 318 -6.07 -19.94 -29.21
N ASN A 319 -5.29 -20.16 -28.16
CA ASN A 319 -5.44 -21.29 -27.23
C ASN A 319 -6.45 -20.98 -26.09
N ARG A 320 -7.29 -19.96 -26.28
CA ARG A 320 -8.20 -19.45 -25.25
C ARG A 320 -9.46 -20.32 -25.17
N ASN A 321 -9.78 -20.81 -23.98
CA ASN A 321 -11.00 -21.56 -23.71
C ASN A 321 -12.07 -20.73 -22.98
N SER A 322 -13.30 -21.23 -22.96
CA SER A 322 -14.46 -20.56 -22.36
C SER A 322 -14.30 -20.20 -20.87
N THR A 323 -13.48 -20.93 -20.11
CA THR A 323 -13.18 -20.60 -18.69
C THR A 323 -12.26 -19.39 -18.60
N ILE A 324 -11.31 -19.24 -19.52
CA ILE A 324 -10.46 -18.05 -19.65
C ILE A 324 -11.30 -16.85 -20.08
N GLU A 325 -12.17 -16.98 -21.10
CA GLU A 325 -13.08 -15.90 -21.52
C GLU A 325 -14.03 -15.44 -20.41
N ASN A 326 -14.64 -16.40 -19.70
CA ASN A 326 -15.46 -16.12 -18.52
C ASN A 326 -14.67 -15.37 -17.45
N THR A 327 -13.40 -15.72 -17.24
CA THR A 327 -12.53 -15.05 -16.27
C THR A 327 -12.15 -13.63 -16.71
N ARG A 328 -11.77 -13.44 -17.98
CA ARG A 328 -11.44 -12.13 -18.57
C ARG A 328 -12.57 -11.11 -18.40
N ARG A 329 -13.82 -11.52 -18.66
CA ARG A 329 -15.02 -10.69 -18.44
C ARG A 329 -15.19 -10.23 -16.99
N HIS A 330 -14.67 -10.97 -16.01
CA HIS A 330 -14.74 -10.65 -14.59
C HIS A 330 -13.50 -9.89 -14.06
N ILE A 331 -12.47 -9.65 -14.88
CA ILE A 331 -11.36 -8.75 -14.51
C ILE A 331 -11.91 -7.33 -14.33
N GLY A 332 -12.73 -6.85 -15.28
CA GLY A 332 -13.35 -5.52 -15.21
C GLY A 332 -12.28 -4.43 -15.03
N LYS A 333 -12.37 -3.67 -13.94
CA LYS A 333 -11.39 -2.63 -13.56
C LYS A 333 -10.03 -3.19 -13.12
N GLY A 334 -9.93 -4.49 -12.82
CA GLY A 334 -8.69 -5.19 -12.47
C GLY A 334 -8.01 -4.70 -11.17
N VAL A 335 -6.74 -4.32 -11.26
CA VAL A 335 -5.87 -3.94 -10.13
C VAL A 335 -5.16 -2.62 -10.41
N HIS A 336 -5.06 -1.76 -9.39
CA HIS A 336 -4.20 -0.56 -9.43
C HIS A 336 -2.93 -0.86 -8.63
N LEU A 337 -1.76 -0.73 -9.26
CA LEU A 337 -0.46 -0.81 -8.61
C LEU A 337 0.08 0.60 -8.32
N TYR A 338 0.56 0.82 -7.10
CA TYR A 338 1.22 2.07 -6.70
C TYR A 338 2.64 1.77 -6.20
N TYR A 339 3.62 2.57 -6.63
CA TYR A 339 4.98 2.56 -6.09
C TYR A 339 5.28 3.90 -5.42
N VAL A 340 5.33 3.88 -4.09
CA VAL A 340 5.34 5.10 -3.25
C VAL A 340 6.31 4.88 -2.08
N GLY A 341 7.27 5.79 -1.90
CA GLY A 341 8.15 5.77 -0.73
C GLY A 341 9.05 4.53 -0.60
N GLY A 342 9.39 3.87 -1.71
CA GLY A 342 10.10 2.58 -1.69
C GLY A 342 9.19 1.38 -1.36
N GLU A 343 7.87 1.53 -1.39
CA GLU A 343 6.90 0.48 -1.10
C GLU A 343 5.96 0.27 -2.31
N VAL A 344 5.61 -0.98 -2.61
CA VAL A 344 4.66 -1.32 -3.67
C VAL A 344 3.34 -1.77 -3.04
N TYR A 345 2.23 -1.20 -3.51
CA TYR A 345 0.87 -1.53 -3.08
C TYR A 345 0.04 -2.03 -4.27
N ALA A 346 -0.85 -2.99 -4.02
CA ALA A 346 -1.88 -3.43 -4.96
C ALA A 346 -3.27 -3.11 -4.38
N GLU A 347 -4.12 -2.42 -5.14
CA GLU A 347 -5.52 -2.16 -4.80
C GLU A 347 -6.46 -2.89 -5.77
N CYS A 348 -7.34 -3.71 -5.22
CA CYS A 348 -8.31 -4.49 -6.00
C CYS A 348 -9.50 -3.62 -6.40
N VAL A 349 -9.35 -2.86 -7.48
CA VAL A 349 -10.41 -2.00 -8.02
C VAL A 349 -11.48 -2.78 -8.80
N SER A 350 -11.21 -4.02 -9.20
CA SER A 350 -12.20 -4.97 -9.72
C SER A 350 -13.30 -5.27 -8.70
N ASP A 351 -14.48 -5.62 -9.21
CA ASP A 351 -15.61 -6.13 -8.42
C ASP A 351 -15.40 -7.62 -8.02
N SER A 352 -14.46 -8.33 -8.69
CA SER A 352 -13.96 -9.66 -8.30
C SER A 352 -12.67 -9.57 -7.48
N SER A 353 -12.42 -10.53 -6.59
CA SER A 353 -11.14 -10.59 -5.83
C SER A 353 -9.94 -10.92 -6.71
N ILE A 354 -8.78 -10.39 -6.35
CA ILE A 354 -7.46 -10.80 -6.86
C ILE A 354 -6.71 -11.61 -5.79
N PHE A 355 -5.73 -12.39 -6.22
CA PHE A 355 -4.96 -13.30 -5.36
C PHE A 355 -3.47 -13.06 -5.62
N VAL A 356 -2.66 -12.85 -4.58
CA VAL A 356 -1.27 -12.41 -4.69
C VAL A 356 -0.32 -13.34 -3.93
N GLN A 357 0.78 -13.71 -4.58
CA GLN A 357 1.94 -14.35 -3.97
C GLN A 357 3.13 -13.39 -4.08
N SER A 358 3.59 -12.88 -2.93
CA SER A 358 4.80 -12.05 -2.81
C SER A 358 5.63 -12.57 -1.65
N ARG A 359 6.84 -13.06 -1.92
CA ARG A 359 7.73 -13.59 -0.88
C ARG A 359 8.14 -12.50 0.13
N ASN A 360 8.43 -11.28 -0.35
CA ASN A 360 8.79 -10.13 0.50
C ASN A 360 7.69 -9.83 1.53
N CYS A 361 6.44 -9.72 1.07
CA CYS A 361 5.32 -9.47 1.99
C CYS A 361 4.98 -10.71 2.83
N ASN A 362 5.19 -11.95 2.34
CA ASN A 362 4.93 -13.16 3.12
C ASN A 362 5.89 -13.24 4.31
N TYR A 363 7.19 -13.02 4.05
CA TYR A 363 8.23 -12.91 5.07
C TYR A 363 7.90 -11.85 6.13
N GLN A 364 7.49 -10.63 5.72
CA GLN A 364 7.15 -9.54 6.63
C GLN A 364 6.06 -9.90 7.67
N HIS A 365 5.22 -10.90 7.38
CA HIS A 365 4.10 -11.32 8.23
C HIS A 365 4.27 -12.75 8.78
N GLY A 366 5.46 -13.36 8.64
CA GLY A 366 5.72 -14.73 9.10
C GLY A 366 5.01 -15.84 8.33
N PHE A 367 4.43 -15.54 7.16
CA PHE A 367 3.79 -16.54 6.30
C PHE A 367 4.81 -17.32 5.46
N HIS A 368 4.47 -18.54 5.07
CA HIS A 368 5.31 -19.36 4.19
C HIS A 368 5.57 -18.65 2.84
N PRO A 369 6.77 -18.76 2.24
CA PRO A 369 7.09 -18.02 1.00
C PRO A 369 6.12 -18.27 -0.16
N SER A 370 5.51 -19.47 -0.25
CA SER A 370 4.50 -19.79 -1.28
C SER A 370 3.06 -19.35 -0.97
N THR A 371 2.75 -18.91 0.26
CA THR A 371 1.38 -18.55 0.68
C THR A 371 0.75 -17.53 -0.28
N VAL A 372 -0.46 -17.80 -0.73
CA VAL A 372 -1.25 -16.89 -1.58
C VAL A 372 -2.22 -16.11 -0.68
N ARG A 373 -2.34 -14.81 -0.92
CA ARG A 373 -3.26 -13.92 -0.18
C ARG A 373 -4.34 -13.34 -1.07
N LYS A 374 -5.58 -13.45 -0.61
CA LYS A 374 -6.76 -12.88 -1.27
C LYS A 374 -6.86 -11.39 -0.93
N ILE A 375 -7.00 -10.54 -1.94
CA ILE A 375 -7.38 -9.12 -1.79
C ILE A 375 -8.82 -8.99 -2.30
N PRO A 376 -9.82 -8.74 -1.43
CA PRO A 376 -11.20 -8.49 -1.83
C PRO A 376 -11.37 -7.17 -2.58
N SER A 377 -12.49 -7.01 -3.29
CA SER A 377 -12.84 -5.76 -3.98
C SER A 377 -12.79 -4.55 -3.02
N GLY A 378 -12.20 -3.44 -3.47
CA GLY A 378 -12.02 -2.22 -2.70
C GLY A 378 -10.98 -2.29 -1.58
N CYS A 379 -10.24 -3.40 -1.44
CA CYS A 379 -9.15 -3.53 -0.48
C CYS A 379 -7.79 -3.25 -1.15
N SER A 380 -6.84 -2.74 -0.37
CA SER A 380 -5.44 -2.56 -0.78
C SER A 380 -4.49 -3.28 0.16
N LEU A 381 -3.41 -3.84 -0.39
CA LEU A 381 -2.37 -4.56 0.34
C LEU A 381 -1.00 -4.03 -0.08
N LYS A 382 -0.11 -3.80 0.89
CA LYS A 382 1.32 -3.61 0.63
C LYS A 382 1.90 -4.94 0.17
N ILE A 383 2.39 -5.01 -1.07
CA ILE A 383 2.92 -6.24 -1.68
C ILE A 383 4.46 -6.27 -1.72
N PHE A 384 5.14 -5.14 -1.55
CA PHE A 384 6.61 -5.10 -1.42
C PHE A 384 7.07 -3.92 -0.56
N ASN A 385 8.21 -4.08 0.11
CA ASN A 385 8.93 -3.03 0.82
C ASN A 385 10.45 -3.11 0.51
N ASN A 386 11.02 -2.05 -0.06
CA ASN A 386 12.45 -1.97 -0.40
C ASN A 386 13.36 -1.93 0.83
N GLN A 387 12.92 -1.37 1.97
CA GLN A 387 13.70 -1.37 3.21
C GLN A 387 13.87 -2.79 3.77
N LEU A 388 12.81 -3.59 3.75
CA LEU A 388 12.87 -5.00 4.12
C LEU A 388 13.77 -5.79 3.17
N PHE A 389 13.68 -5.52 1.86
CA PHE A 389 14.57 -6.13 0.88
C PHE A 389 16.04 -5.76 1.10
N ALA A 390 16.35 -4.50 1.41
CA ALA A 390 17.70 -4.04 1.76
C ALA A 390 18.29 -4.80 2.95
N GLN A 391 17.49 -4.95 4.02
CA GLN A 391 17.88 -5.68 5.23
C GLN A 391 18.17 -7.15 4.92
N LEU A 392 17.30 -7.81 4.17
CA LEU A 392 17.47 -9.22 3.78
C LEU A 392 18.68 -9.40 2.85
N LEU A 393 18.87 -8.54 1.85
CA LEU A 393 20.02 -8.57 0.96
C LEU A 393 21.34 -8.44 1.74
N SER A 394 21.43 -7.45 2.64
CA SER A 394 22.61 -7.25 3.50
C SER A 394 22.88 -8.45 4.43
N GLN A 395 21.83 -9.08 4.97
CA GLN A 395 21.97 -10.31 5.76
C GLN A 395 22.39 -11.52 4.93
N SER A 396 21.91 -11.66 3.70
CA SER A 396 22.19 -12.80 2.81
C SER A 396 23.58 -12.76 2.18
N VAL A 397 24.20 -11.59 1.98
CA VAL A 397 25.58 -11.50 1.48
C VAL A 397 26.56 -12.32 2.32
N ASN A 398 26.40 -12.27 3.65
CA ASN A 398 27.22 -13.03 4.60
C ASN A 398 26.90 -14.54 4.65
N GLN A 399 25.88 -15.00 3.90
CA GLN A 399 25.44 -16.40 3.82
C GLN A 399 25.85 -17.07 2.50
N GLY A 400 26.49 -16.34 1.59
CA GLY A 400 27.03 -16.85 0.33
C GLY A 400 26.10 -16.74 -0.89
N PHE A 401 26.68 -17.04 -2.06
CA PHE A 401 26.08 -16.77 -3.37
C PHE A 401 24.68 -17.37 -3.55
N GLU A 402 24.47 -18.63 -3.17
CA GLU A 402 23.20 -19.35 -3.39
C GLU A 402 22.01 -18.67 -2.67
N VAL A 403 22.22 -18.17 -1.44
CA VAL A 403 21.19 -17.50 -0.66
C VAL A 403 20.84 -16.14 -1.26
N VAL A 404 21.83 -15.39 -1.75
CA VAL A 404 21.60 -14.12 -2.46
C VAL A 404 20.89 -14.39 -3.80
N TYR A 405 21.28 -15.42 -4.55
CA TYR A 405 20.62 -15.78 -5.81
C TYR A 405 19.13 -16.15 -5.62
N GLU A 406 18.76 -16.83 -4.53
CA GLU A 406 17.34 -17.09 -4.18
C GLU A 406 16.52 -15.81 -3.96
N LEU A 407 17.14 -14.68 -3.56
CA LEU A 407 16.44 -13.39 -3.44
C LEU A 407 15.91 -12.87 -4.77
N THR A 408 16.37 -13.39 -5.92
CA THR A 408 15.76 -13.09 -7.23
C THR A 408 14.27 -13.39 -7.22
N LYS A 409 13.86 -14.47 -6.53
CA LYS A 409 12.46 -14.89 -6.40
C LYS A 409 11.66 -14.02 -5.42
N MET A 410 12.29 -13.09 -4.70
CA MET A 410 11.61 -12.04 -3.92
C MET A 410 11.18 -10.88 -4.81
N CYS A 411 11.96 -10.59 -5.86
CA CYS A 411 11.71 -9.47 -6.78
C CYS A 411 10.60 -9.75 -7.80
N THR A 412 10.17 -11.00 -7.91
CA THR A 412 9.02 -11.44 -8.72
C THR A 412 7.77 -11.61 -7.85
N ILE A 413 6.68 -10.95 -8.23
CA ILE A 413 5.36 -11.05 -7.58
C ILE A 413 4.35 -11.62 -8.57
N ARG A 414 3.56 -12.61 -8.15
CA ARG A 414 2.56 -13.28 -8.99
C ARG A 414 1.17 -12.92 -8.53
N MET A 415 0.26 -12.64 -9.47
CA MET A 415 -1.12 -12.24 -9.16
C MET A 415 -2.13 -12.84 -10.13
N SER A 416 -3.13 -13.54 -9.62
CA SER A 416 -4.26 -14.09 -10.39
C SER A 416 -5.52 -13.24 -10.21
N PHE A 417 -6.30 -13.12 -11.29
CA PHE A 417 -7.61 -12.47 -11.27
C PHE A 417 -8.73 -13.49 -11.08
N VAL A 418 -9.71 -13.18 -10.21
CA VAL A 418 -10.97 -13.93 -10.00
C VAL A 418 -10.83 -15.33 -9.38
N LYS A 419 -9.73 -16.07 -9.64
CA LYS A 419 -9.52 -17.46 -9.19
C LYS A 419 -8.24 -17.60 -8.36
N GLY A 420 -8.37 -18.11 -7.14
CA GLY A 420 -7.23 -18.41 -6.26
C GLY A 420 -6.47 -19.67 -6.65
N TRP A 421 -5.25 -19.80 -6.09
CA TRP A 421 -4.40 -20.99 -6.17
C TRP A 421 -3.59 -21.16 -4.86
N GLY A 422 -2.89 -22.28 -4.71
CA GLY A 422 -2.26 -22.73 -3.47
C GLY A 422 -3.22 -23.53 -2.58
N ALA A 423 -2.76 -23.88 -1.38
CA ALA A 423 -3.35 -24.90 -0.49
C ALA A 423 -4.89 -24.92 -0.39
N GLU A 424 -5.53 -23.77 -0.18
CA GLU A 424 -6.97 -23.67 0.05
C GLU A 424 -7.85 -23.71 -1.22
N TYR A 425 -7.25 -23.99 -2.39
CA TYR A 425 -7.96 -24.04 -3.66
C TYR A 425 -7.60 -25.29 -4.45
N ASN A 426 -8.53 -25.77 -5.28
CA ASN A 426 -8.32 -26.93 -6.17
C ASN A 426 -7.19 -26.73 -7.22
N ARG A 427 -6.56 -25.55 -7.26
CA ARG A 427 -5.43 -25.19 -8.11
C ARG A 427 -4.22 -25.03 -7.22
N GLN A 428 -3.24 -25.92 -7.28
CA GLN A 428 -2.01 -25.73 -6.51
C GLN A 428 -1.05 -24.74 -7.18
N ASP A 429 -0.99 -24.73 -8.52
CA ASP A 429 -0.14 -23.83 -9.29
C ASP A 429 -0.85 -22.60 -9.86
N VAL A 430 -0.10 -21.49 -9.99
CA VAL A 430 -0.56 -20.27 -10.66
C VAL A 430 -0.89 -20.50 -12.14
N THR A 431 -0.17 -21.42 -12.80
CA THR A 431 -0.39 -21.84 -14.19
C THR A 431 -1.70 -22.60 -14.40
N SER A 432 -2.37 -23.04 -13.31
CA SER A 432 -3.73 -23.57 -13.36
C SER A 432 -4.81 -22.47 -13.27
N THR A 433 -4.42 -21.21 -13.07
CA THR A 433 -5.36 -20.08 -13.05
C THR A 433 -5.63 -19.55 -14.46
N PRO A 434 -6.87 -19.15 -14.81
CA PRO A 434 -7.19 -18.82 -16.20
C PRO A 434 -6.57 -17.49 -16.67
N CYS A 435 -6.31 -16.56 -15.76
CA CYS A 435 -5.76 -15.23 -16.06
C CYS A 435 -4.90 -14.75 -14.90
N TRP A 436 -3.59 -14.57 -15.11
CA TRP A 436 -2.67 -14.06 -14.10
C TRP A 436 -1.57 -13.19 -14.72
N ILE A 437 -0.88 -12.44 -13.87
CA ILE A 437 0.27 -11.60 -14.24
C ILE A 437 1.48 -11.95 -13.36
N GLU A 438 2.66 -11.76 -13.95
CA GLU A 438 3.95 -11.80 -13.27
C GLU A 438 4.59 -10.40 -13.32
N ILE A 439 4.89 -9.86 -12.14
CA ILE A 439 5.42 -8.51 -11.94
C ILE A 439 6.88 -8.63 -11.50
N HIS A 440 7.80 -8.03 -12.25
CA HIS A 440 9.23 -8.01 -11.96
C HIS A 440 9.64 -6.62 -11.49
N LEU A 441 10.15 -6.49 -10.27
CA LEU A 441 10.55 -5.21 -9.67
C LEU A 441 12.01 -4.88 -10.02
N HIS A 442 12.20 -3.86 -10.86
CA HIS A 442 13.49 -3.60 -11.50
C HIS A 442 14.55 -3.06 -10.54
N GLY A 443 14.18 -2.17 -9.60
CA GLY A 443 15.13 -1.63 -8.61
C GLY A 443 15.72 -2.74 -7.72
N PRO A 444 14.89 -3.58 -7.08
CA PRO A 444 15.36 -4.76 -6.34
C PRO A 444 16.21 -5.73 -7.17
N LEU A 445 15.85 -5.98 -8.45
CA LEU A 445 16.67 -6.81 -9.36
C LEU A 445 18.03 -6.17 -9.68
N GLN A 446 18.07 -4.88 -10.02
CA GLN A 446 19.30 -4.16 -10.35
C GLN A 446 20.25 -4.07 -9.15
N TRP A 447 19.71 -3.92 -7.94
CA TRP A 447 20.52 -3.92 -6.72
C TRP A 447 21.09 -5.31 -6.41
N LEU A 448 20.29 -6.35 -6.62
CA LEU A 448 20.70 -7.74 -6.45
C LEU A 448 21.79 -8.14 -7.45
N ASP A 449 21.63 -7.76 -8.72
CA ASP A 449 22.60 -7.97 -9.79
C ASP A 449 23.97 -7.35 -9.46
N LYS A 450 24.00 -6.07 -9.08
CA LYS A 450 25.22 -5.37 -8.64
C LYS A 450 25.91 -6.01 -7.43
N VAL A 451 25.17 -6.73 -6.57
CA VAL A 451 25.73 -7.50 -5.45
C VAL A 451 26.28 -8.84 -5.95
N LEU A 452 25.49 -9.60 -6.72
CA LEU A 452 25.88 -10.91 -7.26
C LEU A 452 27.15 -10.83 -8.14
N THR A 453 27.27 -9.80 -8.99
CA THR A 453 28.47 -9.54 -9.81
C THR A 453 29.75 -9.38 -8.98
N GLN A 454 29.64 -9.04 -7.68
CA GLN A 454 30.77 -8.85 -6.78
C GLN A 454 31.05 -10.05 -5.85
N MET A 455 30.16 -11.05 -5.81
CA MET A 455 30.32 -12.24 -4.94
C MET A 455 31.05 -13.41 -5.60
N GLY A 456 31.29 -13.36 -6.91
CA GLY A 456 31.95 -14.44 -7.67
C GLY A 456 30.96 -15.51 -8.15
N SER A 457 31.45 -16.72 -8.40
CA SER A 457 30.66 -17.85 -8.89
C SER A 457 30.10 -18.74 -7.75
N PRO A 458 29.09 -19.59 -8.01
CA PRO A 458 28.75 -20.70 -7.14
C PRO A 458 29.97 -21.59 -6.81
N HIS A 459 29.96 -22.22 -5.64
CA HIS A 459 31.04 -23.11 -5.20
C HIS A 459 30.99 -24.48 -5.91
N ASN A 460 29.80 -24.95 -6.27
CA ASN A 460 29.61 -26.18 -7.03
C ASN A 460 29.72 -25.90 -8.55
N PRO A 461 30.71 -26.47 -9.27
CA PRO A 461 30.75 -26.36 -10.72
C PRO A 461 29.63 -27.18 -11.36
N ILE A 462 28.96 -26.60 -12.35
CA ILE A 462 27.92 -27.28 -13.14
C ILE A 462 28.58 -28.10 -14.25
N SER A 463 28.15 -29.35 -14.44
CA SER A 463 28.62 -30.20 -15.52
C SER A 463 28.05 -29.73 -16.87
N SER A 464 28.86 -29.77 -17.92
CA SER A 464 28.43 -29.52 -19.30
C SER A 464 27.84 -30.76 -20.01
N VAL A 465 27.66 -31.87 -19.28
CA VAL A 465 27.33 -33.20 -19.82
C VAL A 465 26.17 -33.88 -19.05
N SER A 466 25.61 -33.22 -18.03
CA SER A 466 24.53 -33.74 -17.17
C SER A 466 23.14 -33.26 -17.60
#